data_AF-A0A2R6EUP7-F1
#
_entry.id   AF-A0A2R6EUP7-F1
#
_cell.length_a   1.000
_cell.length_b   1.000
_cell.length_c   1.000
_cell.angle_alpha   90.00
_cell.angle_beta   90.00
_cell.angle_gamma   90.00
#
_symmetry.space_group_name_H-M   'P 1'
#
loop_
_entity.id
_entity.type
_entity.pdbx_description
1 polymer ?
#
loop_
_entity_poly.entity_id
_entity_poly.type
_entity_poly.pdbx_seq_one_letter_code
_entity_poly.pdbx_strand_id
1 'polypeptide(L)'
;MVETLGIALGAFLTLVVVGLHFAQGTEYPTPDDISQQVIEQRAESVPETDFPEPMNRSVGGGGVAAGAVGEGETEGELAGSEAEVDDDPAAIPDDEAESFDVEFVKEGETIEVKENTTLLEAGEESDWDLPYACRQGQCVSCAGHITDGGNAEQYVEHHTQEMLGEAELDDGYTLTCVAYPTDDLTLETRETP
;
A
#
# COMPACT_ATOMS: atom_id res chain seq x y z
N MET A 1 70.62 29.85 23.88
CA MET A 1 69.66 30.91 23.48
C MET A 1 68.57 30.37 22.55
N VAL A 2 68.91 29.49 21.58
CA VAL A 2 67.94 28.84 20.68
C VAL A 2 67.01 27.86 21.42
N GLU A 3 67.53 27.17 22.44
CA GLU A 3 66.80 26.14 23.20
C GLU A 3 65.67 26.71 24.07
N THR A 4 65.92 27.83 24.75
CA THR A 4 64.90 28.54 25.54
C THR A 4 63.82 29.19 24.66
N LEU A 5 64.21 29.66 23.46
CA LEU A 5 63.26 30.23 22.50
C LEU A 5 62.33 29.15 21.92
N GLY A 6 62.85 27.96 21.62
CA GLY A 6 62.07 26.83 21.13
C GLY A 6 61.05 26.32 22.16
N ILE A 7 61.46 26.21 23.43
CA ILE A 7 60.55 25.81 24.52
C ILE A 7 59.45 26.86 24.73
N ALA A 8 59.80 28.15 24.71
CA ALA A 8 58.82 29.22 24.85
C ALA A 8 57.81 29.26 23.69
N LEU A 9 58.27 29.08 22.45
CA LEU A 9 57.40 29.02 21.27
C LEU A 9 56.48 27.81 21.31
N GLY A 10 57.00 26.63 21.70
CA GLY A 10 56.20 25.41 21.83
C GLY A 10 55.13 25.53 22.93
N ALA A 11 55.48 26.10 24.09
CA ALA A 11 54.53 26.35 25.15
C ALA A 11 53.45 27.36 24.71
N PHE A 12 53.83 28.42 24.01
CA PHE A 12 52.89 29.40 23.47
C PHE A 12 51.92 28.77 22.46
N LEU A 13 52.41 28.02 21.48
CA LEU A 13 51.56 27.34 20.50
C LEU A 13 50.62 26.33 21.16
N THR A 14 51.09 25.59 22.16
CA THR A 14 50.25 24.65 22.91
C THR A 14 49.15 25.38 23.66
N LEU A 15 49.46 26.50 24.32
CA LEU A 15 48.46 27.33 25.00
C LEU A 15 47.45 27.95 24.03
N VAL A 16 47.88 28.34 22.83
CA VAL A 16 46.97 28.84 21.78
C VAL A 16 46.03 27.75 21.30
N VAL A 17 46.53 26.54 21.03
CA VAL A 17 45.69 25.40 20.60
C VAL A 17 44.70 25.02 21.71
N VAL A 18 45.15 24.95 22.96
CA VAL A 18 44.28 24.72 24.11
C VAL A 18 43.23 25.83 24.24
N GLY A 19 43.64 27.09 24.13
CA GLY A 19 42.73 28.23 24.18
C GLY A 19 41.68 28.20 23.07
N LEU A 20 42.05 27.81 21.84
CA LEU A 20 41.12 27.65 20.73
C LEU A 20 40.22 26.42 20.89
N HIS A 21 40.70 25.35 21.53
CA HIS A 21 39.91 24.16 21.83
C HIS A 21 38.83 24.42 22.90
N PHE A 22 39.17 25.25 23.90
CA PHE A 22 38.23 25.65 24.97
C PHE A 22 37.47 26.95 24.65
N ALA A 23 37.79 27.64 23.55
CA ALA A 23 36.93 28.69 23.02
C ALA A 23 35.63 28.03 22.59
N GLN A 24 34.54 28.40 23.27
CA GLN A 24 33.21 27.84 23.03
C GLN A 24 32.91 27.93 21.52
N GLY A 25 32.63 26.77 20.92
CA GLY A 25 32.16 26.70 19.54
C GLY A 25 30.92 27.57 19.39
N THR A 26 30.75 28.18 18.21
CA THR A 26 29.51 28.89 17.90
C THR A 26 28.35 27.91 18.10
N GLU A 27 27.39 28.32 18.92
CA GLU A 27 26.13 27.59 19.13
C GLU A 27 25.56 27.29 17.74
N TYR A 28 25.30 26.02 17.43
CA TYR A 28 24.50 25.69 16.26
C TYR A 28 23.04 25.79 16.72
N PRO A 29 22.33 26.89 16.42
CA PRO A 29 20.95 27.01 16.87
C PRO A 29 20.15 25.88 16.24
N THR A 30 19.38 25.17 17.06
CA THR A 30 18.30 24.34 16.54
C THR A 30 17.35 25.26 15.77
N PRO A 31 17.02 24.96 14.51
CA PRO A 31 16.02 25.73 13.76
C PRO A 31 14.72 25.83 14.56
N ASP A 32 14.07 26.99 14.49
CA ASP A 32 12.74 27.17 15.08
C ASP A 32 11.73 26.19 14.47
N ASP A 33 10.73 25.79 15.26
CA ASP A 33 9.62 24.97 14.77
C ASP A 33 8.73 25.81 13.82
N ILE A 34 8.88 25.56 12.53
CA ILE A 34 8.13 26.24 11.47
C ILE A 34 6.78 25.57 11.17
N SER A 35 6.35 24.56 11.93
CA SER A 35 5.14 23.80 11.63
C SER A 35 3.91 24.70 11.49
N GLN A 36 3.75 25.70 12.37
CA GLN A 36 2.63 26.64 12.30
C GLN A 36 2.72 27.56 11.08
N GLN A 37 3.91 28.08 10.78
CA GLN A 37 4.12 28.92 9.61
C GLN A 37 3.80 28.17 8.31
N VAL A 38 4.15 26.89 8.23
CA VAL A 38 3.83 26.04 7.06
C VAL A 38 2.33 25.77 6.96
N ILE A 39 1.64 25.54 8.08
CA ILE A 39 0.18 25.33 8.10
C ILE A 39 -0.54 26.60 7.64
N GLU A 40 -0.17 27.76 8.19
CA GLU A 40 -0.74 29.06 7.83
C GLU A 40 -0.51 29.38 6.35
N GLN A 41 0.72 29.21 5.85
CA GLN A 41 1.04 29.47 4.45
C GLN A 41 0.30 28.52 3.49
N ARG A 42 0.07 27.27 3.90
CA ARG A 42 -0.76 26.31 3.13
C ARG A 42 -2.23 26.73 3.15
N ALA A 43 -2.76 27.14 4.30
CA ALA A 43 -4.13 27.62 4.41
C ALA A 43 -4.38 28.88 3.56
N GLU A 44 -3.42 29.80 3.48
CA GLU A 44 -3.53 31.00 2.65
C GLU A 44 -3.44 30.72 1.14
N SER A 45 -2.70 29.68 0.74
CA SER A 45 -2.53 29.30 -0.67
C SER A 45 -3.66 28.43 -1.21
N VAL A 46 -4.47 27.83 -0.34
CA VAL A 46 -5.65 27.05 -0.71
C VAL A 46 -6.87 27.98 -0.61
N PRO A 47 -7.53 28.34 -1.72
CA PRO A 47 -8.76 29.13 -1.64
C PRO A 47 -9.78 28.33 -0.81
N GLU A 48 -10.51 29.01 0.09
CA GLU A 48 -11.65 28.42 0.77
C GLU A 48 -12.64 27.95 -0.30
N THR A 49 -12.71 26.64 -0.51
CA THR A 49 -13.61 26.09 -1.51
C THR A 49 -15.02 26.13 -0.95
N ASP A 50 -15.98 26.64 -1.70
CA ASP A 50 -17.42 26.48 -1.45
C ASP A 50 -17.89 25.01 -1.56
N PHE A 51 -16.97 24.04 -1.56
CA PHE A 51 -17.29 22.63 -1.50
C PHE A 51 -17.96 22.41 -0.13
N PRO A 52 -19.27 22.14 -0.07
CA PRO A 52 -19.92 21.85 1.19
C PRO A 52 -19.15 20.69 1.80
N GLU A 53 -18.61 20.89 3.01
CA GLU A 53 -17.86 19.84 3.70
C GLU A 53 -18.70 18.58 3.59
N PRO A 54 -18.23 17.54 2.88
CA PRO A 54 -18.97 16.30 2.82
C PRO A 54 -19.00 15.89 4.26
N MET A 55 -20.20 15.97 4.87
CA MET A 55 -20.41 15.71 6.29
C MET A 55 -19.46 14.60 6.65
N ASN A 56 -18.55 14.92 7.58
CA ASN A 56 -17.51 14.03 8.05
C ASN A 56 -18.06 12.61 7.95
N ARG A 57 -17.43 11.75 7.14
CA ARG A 57 -17.88 10.39 6.85
C ARG A 57 -17.76 9.50 8.10
N SER A 58 -18.02 10.05 9.29
CA SER A 58 -18.54 9.33 10.43
C SER A 58 -19.90 8.78 10.03
N VAL A 59 -19.89 7.54 9.57
CA VAL A 59 -21.04 6.64 9.58
C VAL A 59 -21.66 6.74 10.98
N GLY A 60 -22.78 7.46 11.12
CA GLY A 60 -23.49 7.62 12.40
C GLY A 60 -23.48 9.04 12.97
N GLY A 61 -24.20 9.95 12.33
CA GLY A 61 -24.48 11.27 12.90
C GLY A 61 -25.48 12.00 12.03
N GLY A 62 -26.78 11.79 12.30
CA GLY A 62 -27.88 12.29 11.49
C GLY A 62 -27.85 13.80 11.28
N GLY A 63 -28.17 14.20 10.05
CA GLY A 63 -28.25 15.60 9.65
C GLY A 63 -28.52 15.73 8.15
N VAL A 64 -29.63 15.18 7.68
CA VAL A 64 -30.10 15.39 6.30
C VAL A 64 -30.31 16.89 6.06
N ALA A 65 -29.63 17.42 5.05
CA ALA A 65 -30.18 18.44 4.16
C ALA A 65 -29.57 18.23 2.77
N ALA A 66 -30.09 17.22 2.08
CA ALA A 66 -29.94 17.08 0.64
C ALA A 66 -30.60 18.28 -0.05
N GLY A 67 -29.88 18.92 -0.96
CA GLY A 67 -30.38 20.04 -1.74
C GLY A 67 -29.79 20.05 -3.14
N ALA A 68 -30.03 18.99 -3.91
CA ALA A 68 -30.06 19.00 -5.38
C ALA A 68 -30.40 17.61 -5.96
N VAL A 69 -31.60 17.09 -5.72
CA VAL A 69 -32.26 16.21 -6.69
C VAL A 69 -33.77 16.35 -6.50
N GLY A 70 -34.46 16.60 -7.60
CA GLY A 70 -35.89 16.90 -7.62
C GLY A 70 -36.77 15.75 -7.15
N GLU A 71 -37.99 16.14 -6.81
CA GLU A 71 -39.11 15.33 -6.32
C GLU A 71 -39.13 13.84 -6.72
N GLY A 72 -39.26 13.01 -5.69
CA GLY A 72 -39.61 11.60 -5.77
C GLY A 72 -39.74 11.04 -4.36
N GLU A 73 -40.88 11.29 -3.73
CA GLU A 73 -41.25 10.68 -2.45
C GLU A 73 -41.26 9.16 -2.59
N THR A 74 -40.31 8.47 -1.97
CA THR A 74 -40.55 7.14 -1.44
C THR A 74 -39.90 7.05 -0.07
N GLU A 75 -40.75 7.11 0.95
CA GLU A 75 -40.51 6.46 2.24
C GLU A 75 -40.15 4.99 1.95
N GLY A 76 -38.85 4.73 1.81
CA GLY A 76 -38.31 3.39 1.79
C GLY A 76 -37.94 3.04 3.21
N GLU A 77 -38.84 2.31 3.89
CA GLU A 77 -38.40 1.37 4.92
C GLU A 77 -37.19 0.58 4.37
N LEU A 78 -36.31 0.14 5.26
CA LEU A 78 -35.29 -0.86 4.94
C LEU A 78 -36.01 -2.16 4.53
N ALA A 79 -36.63 -2.16 3.35
CA ALA A 79 -36.85 -3.35 2.57
C ALA A 79 -35.45 -3.82 2.29
N GLY A 80 -35.09 -4.94 2.94
CA GLY A 80 -33.85 -5.63 2.65
C GLY A 80 -33.74 -5.65 1.13
N SER A 81 -32.69 -5.01 0.62
CA SER A 81 -32.21 -5.35 -0.69
C SER A 81 -32.10 -6.86 -0.62
N GLU A 82 -32.94 -7.54 -1.40
CA GLU A 82 -32.67 -8.90 -1.80
C GLU A 82 -31.16 -8.99 -1.98
N ALA A 83 -30.53 -9.93 -1.27
CA ALA A 83 -29.14 -10.21 -1.44
C ALA A 83 -28.91 -10.31 -2.95
N GLU A 84 -28.24 -9.30 -3.52
CA GLU A 84 -27.34 -9.55 -4.61
C GLU A 84 -26.45 -10.63 -3.99
N VAL A 85 -26.56 -11.86 -4.51
CA VAL A 85 -25.57 -12.88 -4.18
C VAL A 85 -24.31 -12.30 -4.80
N ASP A 86 -23.54 -11.53 -4.02
CA ASP A 86 -22.17 -11.24 -4.36
C ASP A 86 -21.54 -12.62 -4.56
N ASP A 87 -21.22 -12.97 -5.80
CA ASP A 87 -20.39 -14.11 -6.17
C ASP A 87 -18.94 -13.84 -5.67
N ASP A 88 -18.79 -13.51 -4.38
CA ASP A 88 -17.51 -13.29 -3.71
C ASP A 88 -16.94 -14.67 -3.37
N PRO A 89 -15.83 -15.11 -3.99
CA PRO A 89 -15.23 -16.41 -3.71
C PRO A 89 -14.88 -16.58 -2.23
N ALA A 90 -14.57 -15.49 -1.51
CA ALA A 90 -14.26 -15.55 -0.09
C ALA A 90 -15.46 -15.89 0.81
N ALA A 91 -16.69 -15.81 0.29
CA ALA A 91 -17.91 -16.18 1.02
C ALA A 91 -18.16 -17.70 1.03
N ILE A 92 -17.45 -18.46 0.19
CA ILE A 92 -17.56 -19.92 0.13
C ILE A 92 -16.99 -20.50 1.44
N PRO A 93 -17.76 -21.32 2.17
CA PRO A 93 -17.28 -21.91 3.41
C PRO A 93 -16.16 -22.93 3.14
N ASP A 94 -15.19 -22.96 4.06
CA ASP A 94 -13.96 -23.75 3.95
C ASP A 94 -14.13 -25.25 3.72
N ASP A 95 -15.26 -25.83 4.13
CA ASP A 95 -15.59 -27.24 3.96
C ASP A 95 -16.29 -27.56 2.63
N GLU A 96 -16.71 -26.53 1.89
CA GLU A 96 -17.34 -26.65 0.57
C GLU A 96 -16.42 -26.18 -0.56
N ALA A 97 -15.39 -25.38 -0.25
CA ALA A 97 -14.41 -24.87 -1.21
C ALA A 97 -13.58 -25.99 -1.85
N GLU A 98 -13.55 -26.02 -3.18
CA GLU A 98 -12.65 -26.83 -3.99
C GLU A 98 -11.21 -26.31 -3.85
N SER A 99 -10.24 -27.22 -4.00
CA SER A 99 -8.82 -26.91 -3.94
C SER A 99 -8.08 -27.32 -5.22
N PHE A 100 -7.12 -26.48 -5.58
CA PHE A 100 -6.33 -26.56 -6.81
C PHE A 100 -4.83 -26.60 -6.47
N ASP A 101 -4.05 -27.30 -7.28
CA ASP A 101 -2.60 -27.36 -7.15
C ASP A 101 -1.96 -26.14 -7.82
N VAL A 102 -1.28 -25.29 -7.02
CA VAL A 102 -0.59 -24.10 -7.52
C VAL A 102 0.92 -24.24 -7.32
N GLU A 103 1.67 -24.30 -8.42
CA GLU A 103 3.14 -24.34 -8.39
C GLU A 103 3.71 -22.91 -8.35
N PHE A 104 4.40 -22.56 -7.27
CA PHE A 104 5.11 -21.28 -7.14
C PHE A 104 6.56 -21.46 -7.59
N VAL A 105 6.86 -21.13 -8.84
CA VAL A 105 8.14 -21.45 -9.50
C VAL A 105 9.34 -20.84 -8.76
N LYS A 106 9.21 -19.60 -8.27
CA LYS A 106 10.31 -18.89 -7.61
C LYS A 106 10.54 -19.34 -6.17
N GLU A 107 9.51 -19.87 -5.53
CA GLU A 107 9.55 -20.45 -4.21
C GLU A 107 9.95 -21.94 -4.28
N GLY A 108 9.75 -22.60 -5.42
CA GLY A 108 10.20 -23.95 -5.73
C GLY A 108 9.33 -25.06 -5.13
N GLU A 109 8.08 -24.75 -4.80
CA GLU A 109 7.13 -25.65 -4.14
C GLU A 109 5.72 -25.50 -4.73
N THR A 110 4.98 -26.60 -4.71
CA THR A 110 3.56 -26.64 -5.08
C THR A 110 2.75 -26.73 -3.79
N ILE A 111 1.76 -25.84 -3.65
CA ILE A 111 0.84 -25.83 -2.52
C ILE A 111 -0.60 -26.01 -3.02
N GLU A 112 -1.41 -26.63 -2.18
CA GLU A 112 -2.84 -26.78 -2.43
C GLU A 112 -3.55 -25.49 -1.98
N VAL A 113 -4.21 -24.80 -2.90
CA VAL A 113 -4.89 -23.52 -2.65
C VAL A 113 -6.38 -23.69 -2.88
N LYS A 114 -7.19 -23.22 -1.93
CA LYS A 114 -8.65 -23.26 -2.06
C LYS A 114 -9.17 -22.13 -2.95
N GLU A 115 -10.28 -22.38 -3.62
CA GLU A 115 -10.98 -21.39 -4.46
C GLU A 115 -11.48 -20.15 -3.68
N ASN A 116 -11.59 -20.26 -2.35
CA ASN A 116 -12.01 -19.17 -1.48
C ASN A 116 -10.84 -18.38 -0.87
N THR A 117 -9.60 -18.72 -1.22
CA THR A 117 -8.37 -18.08 -0.71
C THR A 117 -7.60 -17.46 -1.86
N THR A 118 -7.10 -16.23 -1.67
CA THR A 118 -6.29 -15.60 -2.72
C THR A 118 -4.91 -16.26 -2.84
N LEU A 119 -4.33 -16.22 -4.04
CA LEU A 119 -2.97 -16.74 -4.27
C LEU A 119 -1.91 -16.06 -3.38
N LEU A 120 -2.10 -14.78 -3.05
CA LEU A 120 -1.24 -14.09 -2.09
C LEU A 120 -1.37 -14.69 -0.69
N GLU A 121 -2.60 -14.85 -0.18
CA GLU A 121 -2.85 -15.37 1.17
C GLU A 121 -2.31 -16.78 1.33
N ALA A 122 -2.53 -17.66 0.35
CA ALA A 122 -2.00 -19.02 0.40
C ALA A 122 -0.46 -19.07 0.46
N GLY A 123 0.21 -18.14 -0.23
CA GLY A 123 1.66 -17.97 -0.12
C GLY A 123 2.10 -17.42 1.24
N GLU A 124 1.35 -16.48 1.82
CA GLU A 124 1.62 -15.96 3.18
C GLU A 124 1.43 -17.04 4.25
N GLU A 125 0.42 -17.90 4.12
CA GLU A 125 0.19 -19.06 4.99
C GLU A 125 1.30 -20.10 4.93
N SER A 126 2.04 -20.12 3.81
CA SER A 126 3.24 -20.94 3.60
C SER A 126 4.53 -20.25 4.10
N ASP A 127 4.41 -19.16 4.86
CA ASP A 127 5.53 -18.33 5.37
C ASP A 127 6.41 -17.71 4.26
N TRP A 128 5.85 -17.44 3.07
CA TRP A 128 6.58 -16.80 1.97
C TRP A 128 6.41 -15.28 1.94
N ASP A 129 7.51 -14.57 1.62
CA ASP A 129 7.52 -13.11 1.49
C ASP A 129 7.17 -12.67 0.07
N LEU A 130 5.90 -12.81 -0.31
CA LEU A 130 5.40 -12.41 -1.61
C LEU A 130 5.28 -10.87 -1.73
N PRO A 131 5.51 -10.28 -2.91
CA PRO A 131 5.41 -8.83 -3.08
C PRO A 131 3.95 -8.36 -2.99
N TYR A 132 3.67 -7.33 -2.20
CA TYR A 132 2.35 -6.68 -2.15
C TYR A 132 2.45 -5.23 -1.63
N ALA A 133 1.39 -4.44 -1.85
CA ALA A 133 1.27 -3.11 -1.24
C ALA A 133 -0.17 -2.75 -0.86
N CYS A 134 -1.10 -2.71 -1.82
CA CYS A 134 -2.48 -2.25 -1.55
C CYS A 134 -3.45 -3.35 -1.12
N ARG A 135 -3.24 -4.61 -1.54
CA ARG A 135 -4.17 -5.76 -1.33
C ARG A 135 -5.60 -5.54 -1.86
N GLN A 136 -5.77 -4.68 -2.87
CA GLN A 136 -7.07 -4.26 -3.40
C GLN A 136 -7.10 -4.26 -4.94
N GLY A 137 -6.11 -4.87 -5.60
CA GLY A 137 -6.03 -4.87 -7.08
C GLY A 137 -5.58 -3.56 -7.74
N GLN A 138 -5.23 -2.52 -6.96
CA GLN A 138 -5.05 -1.15 -7.50
C GLN A 138 -3.58 -0.70 -7.72
N CYS A 139 -2.58 -1.50 -7.35
CA CYS A 139 -1.19 -1.03 -7.29
C CYS A 139 -0.17 -1.82 -8.12
N VAL A 140 -0.57 -2.96 -8.71
CA VAL A 140 0.30 -3.87 -9.50
C VAL A 140 1.49 -4.46 -8.73
N SER A 141 1.74 -4.09 -7.47
CA SER A 141 2.87 -4.62 -6.70
C SER A 141 2.76 -6.12 -6.41
N CYS A 142 1.54 -6.68 -6.43
CA CYS A 142 1.28 -8.10 -6.27
C CYS A 142 1.23 -8.86 -7.61
N ALA A 143 1.77 -8.28 -8.69
CA ALA A 143 1.74 -8.95 -9.99
C ALA A 143 2.59 -10.24 -10.01
N GLY A 144 2.06 -11.22 -10.72
CA GLY A 144 2.75 -12.43 -11.12
C GLY A 144 2.39 -12.80 -12.55
N HIS A 145 3.03 -13.83 -13.06
CA HIS A 145 2.84 -14.34 -14.41
C HIS A 145 2.51 -15.83 -14.37
N ILE A 146 1.43 -16.23 -15.04
CA ILE A 146 1.02 -17.63 -15.15
C ILE A 146 1.71 -18.25 -16.36
N THR A 147 2.58 -19.24 -16.13
CA THR A 147 3.47 -19.77 -17.17
C THR A 147 2.85 -20.86 -18.04
N ASP A 148 1.67 -21.36 -17.68
CA ASP A 148 0.95 -22.38 -18.47
C ASP A 148 0.43 -21.84 -19.81
N GLY A 149 0.47 -20.51 -19.97
CA GLY A 149 0.22 -19.80 -21.22
C GLY A 149 -1.26 -19.56 -21.49
N GLY A 150 -1.53 -18.56 -22.33
CA GLY A 150 -2.90 -18.09 -22.58
C GLY A 150 -3.34 -17.05 -21.55
N ASN A 151 -4.63 -16.71 -21.59
CA ASN A 151 -5.19 -15.65 -20.75
C ASN A 151 -5.23 -16.07 -19.27
N ALA A 152 -4.83 -15.19 -18.35
CA ALA A 152 -4.80 -15.47 -16.91
C ALA A 152 -6.17 -15.88 -16.33
N GLU A 153 -7.27 -15.31 -16.85
CA GLU A 153 -8.65 -15.57 -16.40
C GLU A 153 -9.14 -17.00 -16.69
N GLN A 154 -8.35 -17.81 -17.41
CA GLN A 154 -8.65 -19.23 -17.57
C GLN A 154 -8.26 -20.07 -16.33
N TYR A 155 -7.40 -19.53 -15.46
CA TYR A 155 -6.85 -20.20 -14.28
C TYR A 155 -7.25 -19.53 -12.97
N VAL A 156 -7.64 -18.25 -13.02
CA VAL A 156 -7.99 -17.47 -11.84
C VAL A 156 -9.19 -16.56 -12.08
N GLU A 157 -9.92 -16.26 -11.02
CA GLU A 157 -10.93 -15.21 -11.00
C GLU A 157 -10.41 -14.01 -10.19
N HIS A 158 -10.48 -12.80 -10.78
CA HIS A 158 -10.15 -11.56 -10.08
C HIS A 158 -11.38 -10.87 -9.53
N HIS A 159 -11.46 -10.68 -8.22
CA HIS A 159 -12.64 -10.03 -7.60
C HIS A 159 -12.65 -8.49 -7.77
N THR A 160 -11.49 -7.80 -7.66
CA THR A 160 -11.42 -6.31 -7.62
C THR A 160 -10.28 -5.71 -8.44
N GLN A 161 -9.85 -6.41 -9.48
CA GLN A 161 -8.80 -5.93 -10.39
C GLN A 161 -9.29 -4.77 -11.28
N GLU A 162 -8.55 -3.65 -11.32
CA GLU A 162 -8.80 -2.52 -12.23
C GLU A 162 -7.57 -2.07 -13.05
N MET A 163 -6.41 -2.71 -12.86
CA MET A 163 -5.11 -2.27 -13.35
C MET A 163 -4.54 -3.02 -14.55
N LEU A 164 -4.77 -4.32 -14.70
CA LEU A 164 -4.34 -5.08 -15.89
C LEU A 164 -5.40 -4.92 -16.97
N GLY A 165 -4.98 -4.61 -18.20
CA GLY A 165 -5.86 -4.62 -19.35
C GLY A 165 -5.96 -6.01 -19.97
N GLU A 166 -6.77 -6.12 -21.02
CA GLU A 166 -6.99 -7.37 -21.76
C GLU A 166 -5.68 -7.96 -22.31
N ALA A 167 -4.76 -7.12 -22.79
CA ALA A 167 -3.49 -7.57 -23.35
C ALA A 167 -2.57 -8.18 -22.29
N GLU A 168 -2.47 -7.57 -21.11
CA GLU A 168 -1.68 -8.12 -20.02
C GLU A 168 -2.30 -9.42 -19.49
N LEU A 169 -3.63 -9.50 -19.38
CA LEU A 169 -4.33 -10.73 -19.00
C LEU A 169 -4.09 -11.84 -20.04
N ASP A 170 -4.21 -11.53 -21.34
CA ASP A 170 -3.95 -12.46 -22.45
C ASP A 170 -2.50 -12.97 -22.48
N ASP A 171 -1.55 -12.14 -22.05
CA ASP A 171 -0.14 -12.52 -21.90
C ASP A 171 0.12 -13.37 -20.64
N GLY A 172 -0.89 -13.58 -19.79
CA GLY A 172 -0.83 -14.42 -18.59
C GLY A 172 -0.50 -13.69 -17.30
N TYR A 173 -0.53 -12.35 -17.28
CA TYR A 173 -0.30 -11.58 -16.04
C TYR A 173 -1.52 -11.63 -15.12
N THR A 174 -1.27 -11.72 -13.81
CA THR A 174 -2.30 -11.80 -12.77
C THR A 174 -1.92 -10.97 -11.54
N LEU A 175 -2.91 -10.50 -10.78
CA LEU A 175 -2.69 -9.86 -9.48
C LEU A 175 -3.02 -10.84 -8.35
N THR A 176 -1.99 -11.42 -7.75
CA THR A 176 -2.12 -12.50 -6.76
C THR A 176 -2.93 -12.11 -5.52
N CYS A 177 -2.96 -10.82 -5.19
CA CYS A 177 -3.64 -10.29 -4.02
C CYS A 177 -5.17 -10.21 -4.11
N VAL A 178 -5.73 -10.46 -5.30
CA VAL A 178 -7.17 -10.49 -5.55
C VAL A 178 -7.55 -11.61 -6.51
N ALA A 179 -6.63 -12.55 -6.75
CA ALA A 179 -6.79 -13.68 -7.65
C ALA A 179 -7.13 -14.94 -6.85
N TYR A 180 -8.26 -15.56 -7.16
CA TYR A 180 -8.71 -16.83 -6.62
C TYR A 180 -8.50 -17.91 -7.68
N PRO A 181 -7.92 -19.08 -7.34
CA PRO A 181 -7.70 -20.14 -8.33
C PRO A 181 -9.01 -20.79 -8.76
N THR A 182 -9.13 -21.10 -10.05
CA THR A 182 -10.27 -21.83 -10.64
C THR A 182 -9.84 -23.12 -11.35
N ASP A 183 -8.53 -23.33 -11.52
CA ASP A 183 -7.91 -24.53 -12.11
C ASP A 183 -6.47 -24.66 -11.57
N ASP A 184 -5.80 -25.78 -11.84
CA ASP A 184 -4.39 -25.99 -11.50
C ASP A 184 -3.51 -25.05 -12.34
N LEU A 185 -2.50 -24.43 -11.72
CA LEU A 185 -1.67 -23.43 -12.41
C LEU A 185 -0.23 -23.33 -11.89
N THR A 186 0.65 -22.80 -12.74
CA THR A 186 2.05 -22.51 -12.47
C THR A 186 2.29 -21.01 -12.47
N LEU A 187 2.72 -20.47 -11.33
CA LEU A 187 2.85 -19.04 -11.09
C LEU A 187 4.31 -18.62 -10.87
N GLU A 188 4.76 -17.65 -11.66
CA GLU A 188 5.98 -16.89 -11.41
C GLU A 188 5.63 -15.59 -10.65
N THR A 189 5.95 -15.57 -9.36
CA THR A 189 5.77 -14.37 -8.51
C THR A 189 6.75 -13.26 -8.91
N ARG A 190 6.52 -11.99 -8.53
CA ARG A 190 7.45 -10.86 -8.82
C ARG A 190 7.69 -10.61 -10.32
N GLU A 191 6.77 -11.00 -11.18
CA GLU A 191 6.76 -10.63 -12.60
C GLU A 191 5.72 -9.52 -12.80
N THR A 192 6.14 -8.41 -13.40
CA THR A 192 5.25 -7.28 -13.70
C THR A 192 5.18 -7.06 -15.21
N PRO A 193 4.00 -6.72 -15.77
CA PRO A 193 3.88 -6.33 -17.17
C PRO A 193 4.63 -5.02 -17.50
#